data_AF-A0A7E5X3R9-F1
#
_entry.id   AF-A0A7E5X3R9-F1
#
_cell.length_a   1.000
_cell.length_b   1.000
_cell.length_c   1.000
_cell.angle_alpha   90.00
_cell.angle_beta   90.00
_cell.angle_gamma   90.00
#
_symmetry.space_group_name_H-M   'P 1'
#
loop_
_entity.id
_entity.type
_entity.pdbx_description
1 polymer ?
#
loop_
_entity_poly.entity_id
_entity_poly.type
_entity_poly.pdbx_seq_one_letter_code
_entity_poly.pdbx_strand_id
1 'polypeptide(L)'
;MEEVDSIILHFLRQLNINIDDETKNITELPVHIIIEAASTCLSTINPSVKVTKNLPSGISQRIEVASQIASICKDLGYKNDVGYQTFLYHNECELRQVFMFLIERLPNEGKQLNTTLPLANQKSALKQDISNKIGEELKSMWIPPCCKPNTTNIGDYCYSDKTPTSSVTCLTDEQIIEKLLKIKEISQTNIIQPAATEPAQNIEQEVVVHKPETRPENKKSLKELKELAIVLRQKLDSLESEKNVMEVEFSQVQKSCERADADLKNVQNILSSIGITDIEADNVSDGLIERVQRNISSLHRQSEELTSRNLSLMVEIDKIASTMDLLEPERSRCRKILGNLKENAKALKDEYEKKEVLANQLKENYGKLRGGNKRSIYTKRILEIISNVDKQNMEIKKILDDTRQLQKEINTLEGQLDRCFSIADETLFRDAKKDDQAKKAYKLLALLHSECNTIVSLVNDTGTLARDIVDLEENIKTETAKRTEDTLRKIQADLTKIQEEN
;
A
#
# COMPACT_ATOMS: atom_id res chain seq x y z
N MET A 1 24.39 -40.70 7.00
CA MET A 1 25.70 -40.21 6.53
C MET A 1 25.49 -39.02 5.61
N GLU A 2 24.93 -39.21 4.41
CA GLU A 2 24.74 -38.16 3.38
C GLU A 2 24.09 -36.86 3.86
N GLU A 3 23.12 -36.88 4.79
CA GLU A 3 22.56 -35.64 5.38
C GLU A 3 23.62 -34.77 6.08
N VAL A 4 24.56 -35.39 6.79
CA VAL A 4 25.63 -34.68 7.52
C VAL A 4 26.60 -34.05 6.54
N ASP A 5 27.00 -34.82 5.52
CA ASP A 5 27.89 -34.38 4.45
C ASP A 5 27.26 -33.25 3.65
N SER A 6 25.97 -33.35 3.30
CA SER A 6 25.19 -32.30 2.63
C SER A 6 25.18 -30.99 3.43
N ILE A 7 25.04 -31.04 4.76
CA ILE A 7 25.07 -29.83 5.61
C ILE A 7 26.48 -29.24 5.68
N ILE A 8 27.52 -30.07 5.81
CA ILE A 8 28.91 -29.60 5.83
C ILE A 8 29.26 -28.97 4.47
N LEU A 9 28.96 -29.64 3.35
CA LEU A 9 29.15 -29.14 1.99
C LEU A 9 28.41 -27.82 1.75
N HIS A 10 27.18 -27.66 2.25
CA HIS A 10 26.45 -26.39 2.20
C HIS A 10 27.21 -25.26 2.91
N PHE A 11 27.74 -25.50 4.11
CA PHE A 11 28.57 -24.51 4.83
C PHE A 11 29.91 -24.23 4.14
N LEU A 12 30.52 -25.22 3.48
CA LEU A 12 31.76 -25.02 2.73
C LEU A 12 31.53 -24.20 1.44
N ARG A 13 30.43 -24.46 0.70
CA ARG A 13 30.01 -23.61 -0.45
C ARG A 13 29.75 -22.16 0.00
N GLN A 14 29.17 -21.95 1.19
CA GLN A 14 28.96 -20.61 1.78
C GLN A 14 30.27 -19.85 2.07
N LEU A 15 31.40 -20.55 2.22
CA LEU A 15 32.73 -19.93 2.41
C LEU A 15 33.44 -19.61 1.09
N ASN A 16 32.72 -19.67 -0.04
CA ASN A 16 33.23 -19.37 -1.38
C ASN A 16 34.35 -20.32 -1.85
N ILE A 17 34.29 -21.58 -1.38
CA ILE A 17 35.16 -22.68 -1.83
C ILE A 17 34.51 -23.29 -3.08
N ASN A 18 35.28 -23.49 -4.15
CA ASN A 18 34.78 -24.03 -5.42
C ASN A 18 34.58 -25.54 -5.33
N ILE A 19 33.42 -25.95 -4.80
CA ILE A 19 32.98 -27.35 -4.70
C ILE A 19 31.89 -27.58 -5.74
N ASP A 20 32.05 -28.63 -6.55
CA ASP A 20 31.08 -29.02 -7.57
C ASP A 20 29.68 -29.28 -6.95
N ASP A 21 28.62 -28.93 -7.67
CA ASP A 21 27.27 -28.95 -7.12
C ASP A 21 26.73 -30.39 -6.95
N GLU A 22 27.23 -31.33 -7.76
CA GLU A 22 26.85 -32.75 -7.80
C GLU A 22 27.44 -33.61 -6.65
N THR A 23 28.56 -33.22 -6.02
CA THR A 23 29.18 -34.03 -4.96
C THR A 23 28.28 -34.10 -3.72
N LYS A 24 27.93 -35.30 -3.28
CA LYS A 24 27.02 -35.51 -2.13
C LYS A 24 27.76 -35.97 -0.88
N ASN A 25 28.97 -36.50 -1.03
CA ASN A 25 29.73 -37.09 0.06
C ASN A 25 31.07 -36.37 0.26
N ILE A 26 31.51 -36.21 1.51
CA ILE A 26 32.81 -35.57 1.83
C ILE A 26 33.98 -36.42 1.31
N THR A 27 33.77 -37.72 1.13
CA THR A 27 34.76 -38.68 0.63
C THR A 27 35.09 -38.52 -0.84
N GLU A 28 34.20 -37.89 -1.62
CA GLU A 28 34.39 -37.59 -3.04
C GLU A 28 35.25 -36.34 -3.27
N LEU A 29 35.48 -35.54 -2.21
CA LEU A 29 36.30 -34.33 -2.29
C LEU A 29 37.79 -34.68 -2.42
N PRO A 30 38.51 -34.12 -3.41
CA PRO A 30 39.96 -34.31 -3.51
C PRO A 30 40.67 -33.61 -2.33
N VAL A 31 41.75 -34.24 -1.83
CA VAL A 31 42.62 -33.75 -0.72
C VAL A 31 42.93 -32.25 -0.80
N HIS A 32 43.12 -31.71 -2.00
CA HIS A 32 43.43 -30.29 -2.19
C HIS A 32 42.27 -29.37 -1.74
N ILE A 33 41.02 -29.72 -2.06
CA ILE A 33 39.82 -28.97 -1.63
C ILE A 33 39.62 -29.13 -0.12
N ILE A 34 39.88 -30.33 0.43
CA ILE A 34 39.80 -30.56 1.88
C ILE A 34 40.77 -29.65 2.65
N ILE A 35 42.01 -29.53 2.17
CA ILE A 35 43.04 -28.69 2.81
C ILE A 35 42.76 -27.19 2.57
N GLU A 36 42.30 -26.79 1.39
CA GLU A 36 41.84 -25.42 1.12
C GLU A 36 40.66 -25.04 2.02
N ALA A 37 39.69 -25.94 2.18
CA ALA A 37 38.52 -25.78 3.03
C ALA A 37 38.92 -25.62 4.50
N ALA A 38 39.76 -26.52 5.02
CA ALA A 38 40.27 -26.42 6.39
C ALA A 38 41.07 -25.13 6.60
N SER A 39 41.95 -24.76 5.66
CA SER A 39 42.71 -23.50 5.68
C SER A 39 41.81 -22.26 5.65
N THR A 40 40.69 -22.31 4.92
CA THR A 40 39.75 -21.19 4.79
C THR A 40 38.87 -21.06 6.03
N CYS A 41 38.40 -22.17 6.60
CA CYS A 41 37.77 -22.22 7.92
C CYS A 41 38.70 -21.65 9.01
N LEU A 42 39.96 -22.07 9.07
CA LEU A 42 40.93 -21.56 10.05
C LEU A 42 41.21 -20.05 9.86
N SER A 43 41.37 -19.59 8.62
CA SER A 43 41.59 -18.17 8.30
C SER A 43 40.40 -17.28 8.69
N THR A 44 39.17 -17.81 8.62
CA THR A 44 37.94 -17.09 8.99
C THR A 44 37.64 -17.14 10.48
N ILE A 45 38.08 -18.17 11.21
CA ILE A 45 38.06 -18.21 12.68
C ILE A 45 39.10 -17.25 13.27
N ASN A 46 40.34 -17.28 12.76
CA ASN A 46 41.44 -16.49 13.29
C ASN A 46 42.29 -15.85 12.17
N PRO A 47 42.00 -14.59 11.80
CA PRO A 47 42.74 -13.87 10.75
C PRO A 47 44.25 -13.66 11.01
N SER A 48 44.74 -13.94 12.21
CA SER A 48 46.18 -13.86 12.53
C SER A 48 46.99 -15.09 12.09
N VAL A 49 46.31 -16.22 11.80
CA VAL A 49 46.98 -17.49 11.46
C VAL A 49 47.14 -17.62 9.95
N LYS A 50 48.38 -17.51 9.47
CA LYS A 50 48.71 -17.72 8.05
C LYS A 50 48.88 -19.20 7.73
N VAL A 51 47.78 -19.85 7.35
CA VAL A 51 47.80 -21.22 6.79
C VAL A 51 47.98 -21.15 5.27
N THR A 52 48.78 -22.05 4.71
CA THR A 52 48.94 -22.19 3.25
C THR A 52 47.69 -22.80 2.62
N LYS A 53 46.98 -22.04 1.80
CA LYS A 53 45.75 -22.49 1.12
C LYS A 53 45.98 -23.57 0.06
N ASN A 54 47.15 -23.57 -0.58
CA ASN A 54 47.47 -24.46 -1.70
C ASN A 54 48.37 -25.61 -1.24
N LEU A 55 48.04 -26.82 -1.67
CA LEU A 55 48.79 -28.04 -1.34
C LEU A 55 50.06 -28.17 -2.23
N PRO A 56 51.29 -28.16 -1.66
CA PRO A 56 52.51 -28.34 -2.45
C PRO A 56 52.60 -29.72 -3.12
N SER A 57 53.44 -29.86 -4.15
CA SER A 57 53.59 -31.11 -4.91
C SER A 57 54.35 -32.22 -4.17
N GLY A 58 55.31 -31.86 -3.29
CA GLY A 58 56.14 -32.81 -2.55
C GLY A 58 55.46 -33.43 -1.33
N ILE A 59 55.46 -34.76 -1.23
CA ILE A 59 54.74 -35.52 -0.18
C ILE A 59 55.06 -35.08 1.26
N SER A 60 56.34 -34.83 1.57
CA SER A 60 56.75 -34.39 2.92
C SER A 60 56.18 -33.02 3.29
N GLN A 61 56.12 -32.08 2.34
CA GLN A 61 55.53 -30.75 2.54
C GLN A 61 54.01 -30.84 2.71
N ARG A 62 53.33 -31.80 2.07
CA ARG A 62 51.89 -32.05 2.30
C ARG A 62 51.62 -32.53 3.72
N ILE A 63 52.44 -33.46 4.22
CA ILE A 63 52.35 -33.97 5.59
C ILE A 63 52.61 -32.84 6.60
N GLU A 64 53.58 -31.97 6.33
CA GLU A 64 53.87 -30.81 7.17
C GLU A 64 52.70 -29.82 7.23
N VAL A 65 52.15 -29.40 6.09
CA VAL A 65 50.98 -28.50 6.03
C VAL A 65 49.76 -29.10 6.74
N ALA A 66 49.45 -30.38 6.51
CA ALA A 66 48.34 -31.04 7.18
C ALA A 66 48.58 -31.22 8.70
N SER A 67 49.83 -31.40 9.13
CA SER A 67 50.20 -31.43 10.55
C SER A 67 50.07 -30.05 11.21
N GLN A 68 50.44 -28.98 10.51
CA GLN A 68 50.24 -27.60 10.98
C GLN A 68 48.74 -27.30 11.15
N ILE A 69 47.90 -27.65 10.18
CA ILE A 69 46.42 -27.54 10.27
C ILE A 69 45.89 -28.33 11.48
N ALA A 70 46.32 -29.58 11.65
CA ALA A 70 45.92 -30.41 12.79
C ALA A 70 46.33 -29.80 14.15
N SER A 71 47.55 -29.22 14.25
CA SER A 71 48.01 -28.52 15.46
C SER A 71 47.13 -27.32 15.76
N ILE A 72 46.85 -26.46 14.77
CA ILE A 72 46.00 -25.28 14.95
C ILE A 72 44.58 -25.68 15.38
N CYS A 73 44.03 -26.78 14.85
CA CYS A 73 42.74 -27.32 15.32
C CYS A 73 42.78 -27.75 16.79
N LYS A 74 43.88 -28.37 17.25
CA LYS A 74 44.10 -28.72 18.66
C LYS A 74 44.26 -27.47 19.54
N ASP A 75 45.03 -26.47 19.10
CA ASP A 75 45.22 -25.20 19.80
C ASP A 75 43.91 -24.40 19.95
N LEU A 76 42.97 -24.53 19.00
CA LEU A 76 41.61 -23.99 19.09
C LEU A 76 40.70 -24.72 20.10
N GLY A 77 41.18 -25.80 20.73
CA GLY A 77 40.48 -26.56 21.76
C GLY A 77 39.67 -27.76 21.25
N TYR A 78 40.05 -28.34 20.11
CA TYR A 78 39.48 -29.61 19.66
C TYR A 78 39.91 -30.77 20.57
N LYS A 79 38.95 -31.63 20.96
CA LYS A 79 39.15 -32.63 22.04
C LYS A 79 39.58 -34.01 21.55
N ASN A 80 39.26 -34.38 20.31
CA ASN A 80 39.58 -35.69 19.77
C ASN A 80 40.97 -35.62 19.10
N ASP A 81 41.58 -36.77 18.83
CA ASP A 81 42.84 -36.76 18.09
C ASP A 81 42.62 -36.37 16.62
N VAL A 82 43.57 -35.56 16.12
CA VAL A 82 43.68 -35.13 14.72
C VAL A 82 45.15 -35.17 14.37
N GLY A 83 45.46 -35.69 13.19
CA GLY A 83 46.80 -35.63 12.61
C GLY A 83 46.73 -35.32 11.13
N TYR A 84 47.90 -35.36 10.47
CA TYR A 84 47.96 -35.24 9.01
C TYR A 84 47.13 -36.33 8.30
N GLN A 85 47.01 -37.52 8.92
CA GLN A 85 46.30 -38.66 8.35
C GLN A 85 44.82 -38.38 8.12
N THR A 86 44.17 -37.66 9.03
CA THR A 86 42.77 -37.25 8.93
C THR A 86 42.46 -36.51 7.61
N PHE A 87 43.38 -35.62 7.19
CA PHE A 87 43.22 -34.80 5.99
C PHE A 87 43.79 -35.44 4.71
N LEU A 88 44.91 -36.19 4.80
CA LEU A 88 45.57 -36.81 3.65
C LEU A 88 44.98 -38.14 3.21
N TYR A 89 44.41 -38.92 4.15
CA TYR A 89 43.89 -40.26 3.90
C TYR A 89 42.38 -40.38 4.13
N HIS A 90 41.67 -39.26 4.25
CA HIS A 90 40.20 -39.18 4.29
C HIS A 90 39.56 -40.08 5.36
N ASN A 91 40.05 -40.04 6.61
CA ASN A 91 39.37 -40.74 7.71
C ASN A 91 38.00 -40.07 7.94
N GLU A 92 36.94 -40.64 7.39
CA GLU A 92 35.67 -39.94 7.23
C GLU A 92 35.05 -39.48 8.55
N CYS A 93 35.17 -40.30 9.61
CA CYS A 93 34.61 -40.00 10.92
C CYS A 93 35.33 -38.83 11.58
N GLU A 94 36.67 -38.86 11.60
CA GLU A 94 37.48 -37.76 12.12
C GLU A 94 37.32 -36.49 11.28
N LEU A 95 37.33 -36.61 9.94
CA LEU A 95 37.24 -35.49 9.02
C LEU A 95 35.90 -34.75 9.16
N ARG A 96 34.78 -35.49 9.27
CA ARG A 96 33.45 -34.94 9.57
C ARG A 96 33.43 -34.23 10.93
N GLN A 97 33.98 -34.83 11.99
CA GLN A 97 34.04 -34.23 13.32
C GLN A 97 34.89 -32.94 13.35
N VAL A 98 36.04 -32.93 12.66
CA VAL A 98 36.92 -31.75 12.55
C VAL A 98 36.23 -30.64 11.76
N PHE A 99 35.65 -30.92 10.60
CA PHE A 99 34.91 -29.90 9.85
C PHE A 99 33.71 -29.36 10.63
N MET A 100 33.01 -30.20 11.38
CA MET A 100 31.88 -29.79 12.21
C MET A 100 32.30 -28.88 13.37
N PHE A 101 33.43 -29.16 14.02
CA PHE A 101 34.02 -28.28 15.03
C PHE A 101 34.49 -26.94 14.44
N LEU A 102 35.18 -26.98 13.30
CA LEU A 102 35.60 -25.78 12.57
C LEU A 102 34.38 -24.95 12.16
N ILE A 103 33.35 -25.59 11.62
CA ILE A 103 32.04 -24.98 11.33
C ILE A 103 31.47 -24.36 12.61
N GLU A 104 31.32 -25.09 13.72
CA GLU A 104 30.80 -24.54 14.98
C GLU A 104 31.52 -23.25 15.42
N ARG A 105 32.83 -23.16 15.17
CA ARG A 105 33.70 -22.04 15.55
C ARG A 105 33.78 -20.87 14.56
N LEU A 106 33.32 -20.97 13.30
CA LEU A 106 33.36 -19.81 12.39
C LEU A 106 32.49 -18.68 12.98
N PRO A 107 32.87 -17.39 12.83
CA PRO A 107 32.04 -16.28 13.29
C PRO A 107 30.63 -16.37 12.70
N ASN A 108 29.61 -16.33 13.57
CA ASN A 108 28.21 -16.27 13.15
C ASN A 108 28.01 -15.09 12.18
N GLU A 109 27.24 -15.25 11.11
CA GLU A 109 26.91 -14.12 10.21
C GLU A 109 26.15 -12.99 10.93
N GLY A 110 25.44 -13.30 12.02
CA GLY A 110 24.86 -12.31 12.95
C GLY A 110 25.88 -11.57 13.83
N LYS A 111 27.17 -11.93 13.75
CA LYS A 111 28.34 -11.21 14.25
C LYS A 111 29.27 -10.87 13.09
N GLN A 112 28.72 -10.35 11.99
CA GLN A 112 29.43 -9.26 11.32
C GLN A 112 29.65 -8.17 12.37
N LEU A 113 30.88 -8.15 12.91
CA LEU A 113 31.39 -7.02 13.66
C LEU A 113 31.21 -5.76 12.82
N ASN A 114 31.05 -4.62 13.49
CA ASN A 114 30.99 -3.31 12.84
C ASN A 114 32.36 -2.92 12.26
N THR A 115 32.85 -3.71 11.30
CA THR A 115 34.08 -3.48 10.55
C THR A 115 33.67 -3.03 9.15
N THR A 116 33.39 -1.74 9.08
CA THR A 116 33.17 -0.98 7.86
C THR A 116 34.28 -1.26 6.86
N LEU A 117 33.99 -2.01 5.80
CA LEU A 117 34.78 -2.04 4.57
C LEU A 117 33.85 -1.66 3.40
N PRO A 118 34.31 -0.83 2.45
CA PRO A 118 33.45 0.22 1.93
C PRO A 118 32.75 -0.16 0.62
N LEU A 119 31.46 -0.49 0.70
CA LEU A 119 30.57 -0.20 -0.43
C LEU A 119 30.09 1.24 -0.28
N ALA A 120 30.33 2.07 -1.29
CA ALA A 120 30.19 3.53 -1.26
C ALA A 120 28.71 4.01 -1.20
N ASN A 121 28.06 3.76 -0.08
CA ASN A 121 26.76 4.36 0.24
C ASN A 121 26.95 5.86 0.48
N GLN A 122 26.50 6.70 -0.46
CA GLN A 122 26.48 8.18 -0.29
C GLN A 122 25.83 8.60 1.04
N LYS A 123 24.83 7.86 1.52
CA LYS A 123 24.18 8.05 2.83
C LYS A 123 25.11 7.83 4.03
N SER A 124 26.13 6.97 3.91
CA SER A 124 27.14 6.75 4.95
C SER A 124 28.21 7.84 4.92
N ALA A 125 28.68 8.22 3.72
CA ALA A 125 29.59 9.36 3.55
C ALA A 125 28.96 10.64 4.09
N LEU A 126 27.74 10.98 3.65
CA LEU A 126 26.98 12.13 4.16
C LEU A 126 26.81 12.11 5.69
N LYS A 127 26.52 10.95 6.29
CA LYS A 127 26.43 10.82 7.75
C LYS A 127 27.76 11.07 8.44
N GLN A 128 28.86 10.61 7.86
CA GLN A 128 30.19 10.82 8.40
C GLN A 128 30.64 12.27 8.23
N ASP A 129 30.33 12.91 7.10
CA ASP A 129 30.58 14.34 6.85
C ASP A 129 29.74 15.23 7.79
N ILE A 130 28.46 14.92 7.99
CA ILE A 130 27.61 15.60 8.98
C ILE A 130 28.17 15.40 10.40
N SER A 131 28.59 14.18 10.76
CA SER A 131 29.18 13.90 12.07
C SER A 131 30.50 14.64 12.28
N ASN A 132 31.34 14.72 11.24
CA ASN A 132 32.59 15.47 11.26
C ASN A 132 32.30 16.97 11.38
N LYS A 133 31.35 17.51 10.61
CA LYS A 133 30.96 18.92 10.66
C LYS A 133 30.37 19.33 12.01
N ILE A 134 29.50 18.51 12.58
CA ILE A 134 28.98 18.71 13.95
C ILE A 134 30.12 18.60 14.97
N GLY A 135 31.07 17.67 14.78
CA GLY A 135 32.26 17.55 15.63
C GLY A 135 33.22 18.74 15.54
N GLU A 136 33.31 19.41 14.39
CA GLU A 136 34.01 20.69 14.20
C GLU A 136 33.25 21.84 14.85
N GLU A 137 31.94 21.96 14.61
CA GLU A 137 31.11 23.03 15.18
C GLU A 137 31.01 22.96 16.71
N LEU A 138 30.93 21.76 17.29
CA LEU A 138 30.97 21.56 18.75
C LEU A 138 32.34 21.89 19.38
N LYS A 139 33.42 21.86 18.59
CA LYS A 139 34.75 22.31 19.02
C LYS A 139 34.96 23.82 18.80
N SER A 140 34.14 24.45 17.96
CA SER A 140 34.09 25.90 17.84
C SER A 140 33.30 26.51 18.99
N MET A 141 33.68 27.70 19.45
CA MET A 141 32.85 28.43 20.42
C MET A 141 31.52 28.78 19.74
N TRP A 142 30.41 28.41 20.37
CA TRP A 142 29.08 28.76 19.86
C TRP A 142 28.88 30.28 19.94
N ILE A 143 28.81 30.91 18.77
CA ILE A 143 28.58 32.35 18.62
C ILE A 143 27.17 32.53 18.03
N PRO A 144 26.30 33.34 18.67
CA PRO A 144 24.97 33.64 18.16
C PRO A 144 24.98 34.10 16.69
N PRO A 145 23.94 33.80 15.88
CA PRO A 145 23.94 34.14 14.45
C PRO A 145 24.15 35.63 14.13
N CYS A 146 23.71 36.52 15.03
CA CYS A 146 23.94 37.98 14.94
C CYS A 146 25.38 38.44 15.22
N CYS A 147 26.26 37.53 15.67
CA CYS A 147 27.65 37.82 16.03
C CYS A 147 28.67 37.05 15.19
N LYS A 148 28.23 36.28 14.17
CA LYS A 148 29.16 35.63 13.23
C LYS A 148 29.79 36.71 12.33
N PRO A 149 31.13 36.83 12.28
CA PRO A 149 31.79 37.81 11.42
C PRO A 149 31.64 37.39 9.96
N ASN A 150 30.82 38.12 9.19
CA ASN A 150 30.88 38.07 7.74
C ASN A 150 32.26 38.57 7.31
N THR A 151 32.96 37.77 6.51
CA THR A 151 34.34 38.07 6.08
C THR A 151 34.37 39.10 4.96
N THR A 152 34.02 40.34 5.26
CA THR A 152 34.55 41.58 4.65
C THR A 152 34.14 42.77 5.53
N ASN A 153 35.12 43.59 5.89
CA ASN A 153 35.04 44.80 6.73
C ASN A 153 34.92 44.57 8.25
N ILE A 154 35.95 45.07 8.94
CA ILE A 154 35.94 45.38 10.37
C ILE A 154 35.41 46.81 10.49
N GLY A 155 34.34 47.01 11.25
CA GLY A 155 33.75 48.33 11.51
C GLY A 155 32.27 48.40 11.16
N ASP A 156 31.54 49.00 12.09
CA ASP A 156 30.16 49.49 12.02
C ASP A 156 28.98 48.50 12.01
N TYR A 157 27.99 48.85 12.85
CA TYR A 157 26.76 48.10 13.09
C TYR A 157 25.79 48.24 11.90
N CYS A 158 25.65 47.18 11.10
CA CYS A 158 24.57 47.09 10.13
C CYS A 158 23.29 46.51 10.76
N TYR A 159 22.37 47.38 11.17
CA TYR A 159 21.00 46.98 11.48
C TYR A 159 20.28 46.62 10.16
N SER A 160 19.93 45.35 9.96
CA SER A 160 19.32 44.89 8.71
C SER A 160 17.81 45.13 8.70
N ASP A 161 17.39 46.39 8.49
CA ASP A 161 15.99 46.77 8.28
C ASP A 161 15.45 46.27 6.93
N LYS A 162 15.10 44.97 6.85
CA LYS A 162 14.21 44.41 5.81
C LYS A 162 13.37 43.24 6.34
N THR A 163 12.43 43.52 7.23
CA THR A 163 11.18 42.75 7.30
C THR A 163 10.11 43.47 6.47
N PRO A 164 9.25 42.76 5.71
CA PRO A 164 8.06 43.38 5.15
C PRO A 164 7.11 43.69 6.30
N THR A 165 6.72 44.96 6.43
CA THR A 165 5.75 45.45 7.41
C THR A 165 4.38 44.84 7.14
N SER A 166 4.07 43.73 7.82
CA SER A 166 2.68 43.40 8.14
C SER A 166 2.12 44.55 8.96
N SER A 167 1.16 45.28 8.41
CA SER A 167 0.51 46.40 9.07
C SER A 167 -0.31 45.93 10.27
N VAL A 168 0.34 45.84 11.43
CA VAL A 168 -0.37 45.80 12.72
C VAL A 168 -0.92 47.19 12.97
N THR A 169 -2.13 47.44 12.46
CA THR A 169 -2.92 48.60 12.86
C THR A 169 -3.31 48.43 14.32
N CYS A 170 -2.49 48.98 15.21
CA CYS A 170 -2.88 49.21 16.59
C CYS A 170 -3.99 50.28 16.57
N LEU A 171 -5.24 49.82 16.70
CA LEU A 171 -6.39 50.71 16.85
C LEU A 171 -6.24 51.45 18.17
N THR A 172 -6.29 52.78 18.15
CA THR A 172 -6.32 53.59 19.38
C THR A 172 -7.65 53.39 20.10
N ASP A 173 -7.62 53.50 21.44
CA ASP A 173 -8.80 53.21 22.29
C ASP A 173 -10.05 54.01 21.90
N GLU A 174 -9.87 55.23 21.37
CA GLU A 174 -10.95 56.08 20.84
C GLU A 174 -11.71 55.45 19.67
N GLN A 175 -11.02 54.75 18.74
CA GLN A 175 -11.67 54.08 17.60
C GLN A 175 -12.42 52.81 18.01
N ILE A 176 -12.06 52.21 19.15
CA ILE A 176 -12.76 51.06 19.74
C ILE A 176 -14.07 51.55 20.40
N ILE A 177 -14.03 52.68 21.11
CA ILE A 177 -15.21 53.29 21.76
C ILE A 177 -16.26 53.72 20.71
N GLU A 178 -15.84 54.35 19.60
CA GLU A 178 -16.77 54.78 18.54
C GLU A 178 -17.53 53.59 17.91
N LYS A 179 -16.84 52.46 17.68
CA LYS A 179 -17.45 51.25 17.11
C LYS A 179 -18.37 50.52 18.10
N LEU A 180 -18.09 50.58 19.40
CA LEU A 180 -18.95 49.99 20.43
C LEU A 180 -20.25 50.78 20.64
N LEU A 181 -20.23 52.12 20.51
CA LEU A 181 -21.44 52.95 20.57
C LEU A 181 -22.40 52.61 19.41
N LYS A 182 -21.87 52.43 18.20
CA LYS A 182 -22.65 52.08 16.99
C LYS A 182 -23.36 50.72 17.06
N ILE A 183 -22.87 49.79 17.88
CA ILE A 183 -23.52 48.48 18.13
C ILE A 183 -24.65 48.59 19.16
N LYS A 184 -24.57 49.58 20.07
CA LYS A 184 -25.55 49.80 21.13
C LYS A 184 -26.86 50.42 20.60
N GLU A 185 -26.79 51.30 19.59
CA GLU A 185 -27.97 51.91 18.96
C GLU A 185 -28.81 50.90 18.15
N ILE A 186 -28.17 49.90 17.52
CA ILE A 186 -28.84 48.85 16.73
C ILE A 186 -29.69 47.91 17.63
N SER A 187 -29.49 47.95 18.95
CA SER A 187 -30.11 47.03 19.92
C SER A 187 -31.41 47.55 20.56
N GLN A 188 -31.91 48.76 20.20
CA GLN A 188 -33.07 49.38 20.87
C GLN A 188 -34.33 49.57 20.02
N THR A 189 -34.34 49.18 18.74
CA THR A 189 -35.53 49.33 17.87
C THR A 189 -35.98 48.01 17.27
N ASN A 190 -36.77 47.23 18.02
CA ASN A 190 -37.77 46.29 17.47
C ASN A 190 -38.67 45.68 18.56
N ILE A 191 -39.92 46.16 18.66
CA ILE A 191 -41.03 45.47 19.31
C ILE A 191 -42.29 45.54 18.41
N ILE A 192 -42.52 44.44 17.69
CA ILE A 192 -43.78 43.71 17.44
C ILE A 192 -45.08 44.54 17.16
N GLN A 193 -45.48 44.67 15.89
CA GLN A 193 -46.59 43.97 15.17
C GLN A 193 -48.03 44.57 15.39
N PRO A 194 -49.17 44.00 14.89
CA PRO A 194 -49.88 44.57 13.72
C PRO A 194 -51.43 44.72 13.86
N ALA A 195 -52.13 45.34 12.89
CA ALA A 195 -53.54 45.06 12.53
C ALA A 195 -54.02 45.97 11.37
N ALA A 196 -55.19 45.67 10.77
CA ALA A 196 -55.74 46.34 9.59
C ALA A 196 -57.25 46.69 9.74
N THR A 197 -57.75 47.45 8.74
CA THR A 197 -59.16 47.61 8.28
C THR A 197 -60.00 48.79 8.81
N GLU A 198 -60.80 49.33 7.87
CA GLU A 198 -61.78 50.45 7.86
C GLU A 198 -63.04 50.20 8.76
N PRO A 199 -64.06 51.10 8.95
CA PRO A 199 -64.47 52.25 8.08
C PRO A 199 -65.13 53.53 8.70
N ALA A 200 -65.38 54.50 7.80
CA ALA A 200 -66.47 55.51 7.67
C ALA A 200 -67.24 56.18 8.85
N GLN A 201 -67.34 57.52 8.79
CA GLN A 201 -68.50 58.44 9.08
C GLN A 201 -68.01 59.88 8.74
N ASN A 202 -68.64 60.78 7.94
CA ASN A 202 -70.02 61.22 7.65
C ASN A 202 -70.57 62.28 8.63
N ILE A 203 -70.95 63.47 8.12
CA ILE A 203 -72.00 64.42 8.61
C ILE A 203 -72.20 65.54 7.54
N GLU A 204 -73.41 65.54 6.93
CA GLU A 204 -74.41 66.63 6.68
C GLU A 204 -73.98 68.07 6.19
N GLN A 205 -74.78 68.92 5.50
CA GLN A 205 -76.25 69.15 5.44
C GLN A 205 -76.80 69.74 4.10
N GLU A 206 -78.07 69.43 3.76
CA GLU A 206 -79.13 70.28 3.13
C GLU A 206 -78.99 70.88 1.68
N VAL A 207 -80.04 71.13 0.83
CA VAL A 207 -81.53 71.02 0.90
C VAL A 207 -82.24 71.04 -0.50
N VAL A 208 -83.37 70.29 -0.66
CA VAL A 208 -84.62 70.48 -1.50
C VAL A 208 -84.51 71.01 -2.97
N VAL A 209 -84.87 70.34 -4.08
CA VAL A 209 -86.09 69.59 -4.55
C VAL A 209 -87.28 70.46 -5.04
N HIS A 210 -87.69 70.38 -6.34
CA HIS A 210 -89.09 70.08 -6.76
C HIS A 210 -89.32 69.88 -8.30
N LYS A 211 -90.18 68.90 -8.60
CA LYS A 211 -90.89 68.54 -9.86
C LYS A 211 -92.33 69.17 -9.77
N PRO A 212 -93.41 68.89 -10.57
CA PRO A 212 -93.63 67.96 -11.71
C PRO A 212 -94.58 68.45 -12.87
N GLU A 213 -94.83 67.55 -13.87
CA GLU A 213 -96.11 67.08 -14.52
C GLU A 213 -97.35 68.03 -14.73
N THR A 214 -98.32 67.90 -15.68
CA THR A 214 -98.87 66.77 -16.49
C THR A 214 -99.80 67.21 -17.69
N ARG A 215 -99.95 66.31 -18.71
CA ARG A 215 -101.05 65.99 -19.71
C ARG A 215 -102.55 66.43 -19.49
N PRO A 216 -103.56 66.20 -20.43
CA PRO A 216 -103.71 66.47 -21.90
C PRO A 216 -105.21 66.75 -22.38
N GLU A 217 -105.55 66.48 -23.67
CA GLU A 217 -106.88 66.19 -24.32
C GLU A 217 -107.74 67.29 -25.03
N ASN A 218 -108.05 67.12 -26.35
CA ASN A 218 -109.45 66.93 -26.86
C ASN A 218 -109.65 66.63 -28.38
N LYS A 219 -109.47 65.35 -28.74
CA LYS A 219 -110.24 64.46 -29.65
C LYS A 219 -111.02 64.89 -30.92
N LYS A 220 -111.26 66.16 -31.31
CA LYS A 220 -111.50 66.49 -32.74
C LYS A 220 -110.21 66.48 -33.52
N SER A 221 -109.18 66.88 -32.82
CA SER A 221 -107.83 66.50 -33.13
C SER A 221 -107.61 64.97 -33.07
N LEU A 222 -108.55 64.02 -32.81
CA LEU A 222 -108.18 62.58 -32.82
C LEU A 222 -107.73 62.04 -34.20
N LYS A 223 -107.68 62.90 -35.23
CA LYS A 223 -106.81 62.74 -36.39
C LYS A 223 -105.63 63.71 -36.38
N GLU A 224 -105.81 65.02 -36.28
CA GLU A 224 -104.73 66.03 -36.23
C GLU A 224 -103.71 65.84 -35.09
N LEU A 225 -104.06 65.08 -34.05
CA LEU A 225 -103.37 64.71 -32.79
C LEU A 225 -103.00 63.22 -32.77
N LYS A 226 -103.45 62.44 -33.76
CA LYS A 226 -102.75 61.22 -34.18
C LYS A 226 -101.66 61.56 -35.18
N GLU A 227 -101.89 62.53 -36.06
CA GLU A 227 -100.97 63.05 -37.05
C GLU A 227 -99.94 63.97 -36.37
N LEU A 228 -100.34 64.89 -35.49
CA LEU A 228 -99.41 65.51 -34.53
C LEU A 228 -98.82 64.47 -33.58
N ALA A 229 -99.48 63.39 -33.16
CA ALA A 229 -98.76 62.38 -32.37
C ALA A 229 -97.73 61.59 -33.21
N ILE A 230 -97.95 61.39 -34.51
CA ILE A 230 -96.97 60.76 -35.41
C ILE A 230 -95.84 61.74 -35.71
N VAL A 231 -96.11 63.02 -35.99
CA VAL A 231 -95.11 64.07 -36.20
C VAL A 231 -94.37 64.40 -34.91
N LEU A 232 -95.06 64.45 -33.76
CA LEU A 232 -94.43 64.61 -32.44
C LEU A 232 -93.67 63.36 -32.02
N ARG A 233 -94.06 62.16 -32.47
CA ARG A 233 -93.30 60.94 -32.19
C ARG A 233 -92.10 60.80 -33.13
N GLN A 234 -92.22 61.15 -34.41
CA GLN A 234 -91.07 61.34 -35.29
C GLN A 234 -90.14 62.43 -34.74
N LYS A 235 -90.67 63.54 -34.22
CA LYS A 235 -89.88 64.58 -33.57
C LYS A 235 -89.32 64.14 -32.21
N LEU A 236 -89.99 63.24 -31.49
CA LEU A 236 -89.48 62.61 -30.27
C LEU A 236 -88.34 61.65 -30.64
N ASP A 237 -88.50 60.81 -31.65
CA ASP A 237 -87.51 59.88 -32.17
C ASP A 237 -86.31 60.65 -32.76
N SER A 238 -86.54 61.81 -33.40
CA SER A 238 -85.49 62.75 -33.83
C SER A 238 -84.79 63.40 -32.63
N LEU A 239 -85.53 63.89 -31.62
CA LEU A 239 -84.93 64.46 -30.40
C LEU A 239 -84.24 63.40 -29.52
N GLU A 240 -84.68 62.15 -29.57
CA GLU A 240 -84.09 61.03 -28.85
C GLU A 240 -82.86 60.48 -29.59
N SER A 241 -82.85 60.48 -30.93
CA SER A 241 -81.63 60.24 -31.70
C SER A 241 -80.63 61.41 -31.60
N GLU A 242 -81.08 62.67 -31.63
CA GLU A 242 -80.25 63.85 -31.32
C GLU A 242 -79.71 63.77 -29.89
N LYS A 243 -80.53 63.42 -28.89
CA LYS A 243 -80.08 63.19 -27.51
C LYS A 243 -79.04 62.08 -27.45
N ASN A 244 -79.28 60.94 -28.10
CA ASN A 244 -78.35 59.81 -28.07
C ASN A 244 -77.03 60.14 -28.78
N VAL A 245 -77.07 60.90 -29.88
CA VAL A 245 -75.87 61.45 -30.53
C VAL A 245 -75.15 62.40 -29.57
N MET A 246 -75.86 63.34 -28.96
CA MET A 246 -75.31 64.33 -28.03
C MET A 246 -74.78 63.69 -26.74
N GLU A 247 -75.34 62.56 -26.30
CA GLU A 247 -74.88 61.77 -25.15
C GLU A 247 -73.65 60.92 -25.49
N VAL A 248 -73.54 60.42 -26.73
CA VAL A 248 -72.30 59.83 -27.27
C VAL A 248 -71.22 60.89 -27.45
N GLU A 249 -71.54 62.06 -28.00
CA GLU A 249 -70.64 63.20 -28.11
C GLU A 249 -70.18 63.68 -26.72
N PHE A 250 -71.09 63.81 -25.76
CA PHE A 250 -70.75 64.13 -24.38
C PHE A 250 -69.84 63.07 -23.74
N SER A 251 -70.13 61.78 -23.91
CA SER A 251 -69.24 60.70 -23.45
C SER A 251 -67.87 60.73 -24.13
N GLN A 252 -67.81 61.10 -25.40
CA GLN A 252 -66.57 61.20 -26.18
C GLN A 252 -65.75 62.44 -25.79
N VAL A 253 -66.40 63.57 -25.53
CA VAL A 253 -65.80 64.79 -24.97
C VAL A 253 -65.34 64.54 -23.53
N GLN A 254 -66.14 63.88 -22.69
CA GLN A 254 -65.74 63.51 -21.33
C GLN A 254 -64.51 62.61 -21.33
N LYS A 255 -64.48 61.55 -22.15
CA LYS A 255 -63.28 60.71 -22.35
C LYS A 255 -62.12 61.45 -23.02
N SER A 256 -62.36 62.61 -23.63
CA SER A 256 -61.31 63.49 -24.15
C SER A 256 -60.76 64.39 -23.04
N CYS A 257 -61.62 64.92 -22.16
CA CYS A 257 -61.21 65.65 -20.95
C CYS A 257 -60.47 64.72 -19.99
N GLU A 258 -60.97 63.53 -19.68
CA GLU A 258 -60.28 62.55 -18.82
C GLU A 258 -58.88 62.18 -19.34
N ARG A 259 -58.72 62.10 -20.67
CA ARG A 259 -57.40 61.93 -21.30
C ARG A 259 -56.55 63.20 -21.21
N ALA A 260 -57.11 64.37 -21.50
CA ALA A 260 -56.41 65.65 -21.38
C ALA A 260 -55.97 65.95 -19.93
N ASP A 261 -56.77 65.55 -18.93
CA ASP A 261 -56.45 65.65 -17.50
C ASP A 261 -55.35 64.66 -17.10
N ALA A 262 -55.40 63.42 -17.62
CA ALA A 262 -54.32 62.44 -17.41
C ALA A 262 -53.00 62.91 -18.06
N ASP A 263 -53.07 63.47 -19.27
CA ASP A 263 -51.93 64.04 -19.98
C ASP A 263 -51.40 65.30 -19.27
N LEU A 264 -52.29 66.20 -18.80
CA LEU A 264 -51.91 67.35 -17.96
C LEU A 264 -51.23 66.91 -16.68
N LYS A 265 -51.72 65.86 -16.02
CA LYS A 265 -51.15 65.32 -14.79
C LYS A 265 -49.80 64.64 -15.03
N ASN A 266 -49.63 63.98 -16.17
CA ASN A 266 -48.34 63.46 -16.62
C ASN A 266 -47.35 64.61 -16.90
N VAL A 267 -47.77 65.64 -17.64
CA VAL A 267 -46.99 66.86 -17.88
C VAL A 267 -46.64 67.58 -16.57
N GLN A 268 -47.56 67.65 -15.61
CA GLN A 268 -47.32 68.23 -14.28
C GLN A 268 -46.32 67.40 -13.46
N ASN A 269 -46.37 66.07 -13.52
CA ASN A 269 -45.37 65.20 -12.90
C ASN A 269 -43.99 65.36 -13.55
N ILE A 270 -43.94 65.51 -14.88
CA ILE A 270 -42.70 65.79 -15.62
C ILE A 270 -42.15 67.17 -15.22
N LEU A 271 -42.97 68.22 -15.20
CA LEU A 271 -42.60 69.56 -14.73
C LEU A 271 -42.10 69.56 -13.28
N SER A 272 -42.75 68.78 -12.41
CA SER A 272 -42.36 68.62 -11.00
C SER A 272 -41.01 67.93 -10.86
N SER A 273 -40.74 66.87 -11.63
CA SER A 273 -39.43 66.20 -11.65
C SER A 273 -38.32 67.04 -12.29
N ILE A 274 -38.68 68.04 -13.11
CA ILE A 274 -37.78 69.06 -13.70
C ILE A 274 -37.61 70.28 -12.76
N GLY A 275 -38.34 70.36 -11.65
CA GLY A 275 -38.21 71.42 -10.64
C GLY A 275 -38.98 72.71 -10.95
N ILE A 276 -40.09 72.63 -11.67
CA ILE A 276 -41.02 73.75 -11.89
C ILE A 276 -42.29 73.49 -11.06
N THR A 277 -42.30 73.94 -9.81
CA THR A 277 -43.44 73.77 -8.88
C THR A 277 -44.44 74.91 -8.90
N ASP A 278 -44.00 76.14 -9.23
CA ASP A 278 -44.85 77.32 -9.12
C ASP A 278 -45.20 77.87 -10.51
N ILE A 279 -46.44 77.62 -10.91
CA ILE A 279 -47.15 78.39 -11.95
C ILE A 279 -48.36 79.06 -11.28
N GLU A 280 -48.08 79.92 -10.29
CA GLU A 280 -49.03 80.97 -9.93
C GLU A 280 -49.01 82.01 -11.05
N ALA A 281 -50.18 82.20 -11.68
CA ALA A 281 -50.29 82.98 -12.90
C ALA A 281 -50.34 84.49 -12.59
N ASP A 282 -49.20 85.19 -12.69
CA ASP A 282 -49.21 86.64 -13.01
C ASP A 282 -47.91 87.29 -13.55
N ASN A 283 -46.81 86.56 -13.85
CA ASN A 283 -45.58 87.16 -14.42
C ASN A 283 -44.71 86.20 -15.26
N VAL A 284 -45.22 85.68 -16.40
CA VAL A 284 -44.70 84.44 -17.02
C VAL A 284 -43.70 84.62 -18.18
N SER A 285 -43.59 85.80 -18.83
CA SER A 285 -42.84 85.89 -20.11
C SER A 285 -41.31 85.86 -19.99
N ASP A 286 -40.69 86.73 -19.18
CA ASP A 286 -39.23 86.94 -19.22
C ASP A 286 -38.42 85.87 -18.46
N GLY A 287 -38.97 85.32 -17.36
CA GLY A 287 -38.24 84.38 -16.49
C GLY A 287 -38.27 82.92 -16.95
N LEU A 288 -39.21 82.54 -17.83
CA LEU A 288 -39.43 81.14 -18.20
C LEU A 288 -38.39 80.64 -19.22
N ILE A 289 -38.12 81.42 -20.26
CA ILE A 289 -37.11 81.09 -21.28
C ILE A 289 -35.73 80.94 -20.63
N GLU A 290 -35.35 81.87 -19.74
CA GLU A 290 -34.07 81.80 -19.04
C GLU A 290 -33.98 80.59 -18.10
N ARG A 291 -35.08 80.18 -17.44
CA ARG A 291 -35.14 78.99 -16.59
C ARG A 291 -35.01 77.69 -17.41
N VAL A 292 -35.70 77.61 -18.55
CA VAL A 292 -35.57 76.49 -19.49
C VAL A 292 -34.16 76.43 -20.06
N GLN A 293 -33.58 77.56 -20.46
CA GLN A 293 -32.22 77.63 -20.99
C GLN A 293 -31.16 77.25 -19.94
N ARG A 294 -31.33 77.67 -18.68
CA ARG A 294 -30.49 77.21 -17.55
C ARG A 294 -30.61 75.70 -17.30
N ASN A 295 -31.82 75.14 -17.37
CA ASN A 295 -32.02 73.69 -17.24
C ASN A 295 -31.41 72.90 -18.41
N ILE A 296 -31.57 73.38 -19.65
CA ILE A 296 -30.94 72.81 -20.84
C ILE A 296 -29.41 72.84 -20.70
N SER A 297 -28.82 73.98 -20.29
CA SER A 297 -27.37 74.08 -20.04
C SER A 297 -26.90 73.17 -18.90
N SER A 298 -27.69 73.00 -17.84
CA SER A 298 -27.39 72.07 -16.74
C SER A 298 -27.42 70.61 -17.20
N LEU A 299 -28.43 70.22 -17.98
CA LEU A 299 -28.55 68.87 -18.54
C LEU A 299 -27.46 68.57 -19.59
N HIS A 300 -27.09 69.53 -20.42
CA HIS A 300 -25.93 69.40 -21.31
C HIS A 300 -24.64 69.18 -20.52
N ARG A 301 -24.39 69.99 -19.49
CA ARG A 301 -23.22 69.82 -18.61
C ARG A 301 -23.20 68.47 -17.90
N GLN A 302 -24.34 67.97 -17.42
CA GLN A 302 -24.45 66.63 -16.83
C GLN A 302 -24.24 65.53 -17.87
N SER A 303 -24.73 65.70 -19.10
CA SER A 303 -24.51 64.75 -20.20
C SER A 303 -23.03 64.71 -20.64
N GLU A 304 -22.37 65.86 -20.71
CA GLU A 304 -20.93 65.98 -20.95
C GLU A 304 -20.10 65.35 -19.80
N GLU A 305 -20.51 65.56 -18.55
CA GLU A 305 -19.86 64.95 -17.39
C GLU A 305 -20.03 63.41 -17.39
N LEU A 306 -21.23 62.91 -17.69
CA LEU A 306 -21.51 61.47 -17.79
C LEU A 306 -20.80 60.80 -18.98
N THR A 307 -20.74 61.46 -20.14
CA THR A 307 -20.00 60.94 -21.30
C THR A 307 -18.49 60.96 -21.07
N SER A 308 -17.95 62.02 -20.47
CA SER A 308 -16.55 62.09 -20.01
C SER A 308 -16.22 60.98 -19.00
N ARG A 309 -17.10 60.76 -18.01
CA ARG A 309 -16.94 59.71 -17.01
C ARG A 309 -17.02 58.30 -17.61
N ASN A 310 -17.97 58.05 -18.51
CA ASN A 310 -18.07 56.77 -19.22
C ASN A 310 -16.83 56.51 -20.10
N LEU A 311 -16.31 57.53 -20.78
CA LEU A 311 -15.07 57.42 -21.56
C LEU A 311 -13.87 57.11 -20.66
N SER A 312 -13.76 57.77 -19.51
CA SER A 312 -12.72 57.50 -18.50
C SER A 312 -12.80 56.07 -17.97
N LEU A 313 -14.01 55.58 -17.66
CA LEU A 313 -14.23 54.21 -17.19
C LEU A 313 -13.95 53.16 -18.28
N MET A 314 -14.32 53.42 -19.54
CA MET A 314 -13.94 52.57 -20.67
C MET A 314 -12.42 52.45 -20.79
N VAL A 315 -11.70 53.57 -20.76
CA VAL A 315 -10.23 53.60 -20.79
C VAL A 315 -9.61 52.88 -19.58
N GLU A 316 -10.23 52.92 -18.41
CA GLU A 316 -9.78 52.18 -17.23
C GLU A 316 -10.04 50.67 -17.33
N ILE A 317 -11.21 50.27 -17.85
CA ILE A 317 -11.55 48.88 -18.16
C ILE A 317 -10.59 48.31 -19.22
N ASP A 318 -10.31 49.03 -20.29
CA ASP A 318 -9.39 48.60 -21.37
C ASP A 318 -7.95 48.47 -20.86
N LYS A 319 -7.52 49.36 -19.94
CA LYS A 319 -6.23 49.23 -19.24
C LYS A 319 -6.21 47.97 -18.37
N ILE A 320 -7.26 47.72 -17.59
CA ILE A 320 -7.35 46.52 -16.74
C ILE A 320 -7.33 45.25 -17.61
N ALA A 321 -8.12 45.20 -18.68
CA ALA A 321 -8.14 44.09 -19.64
C ALA A 321 -6.75 43.85 -20.25
N SER A 322 -6.08 44.90 -20.74
CA SER A 322 -4.72 44.82 -21.27
C SER A 322 -3.71 44.30 -20.24
N THR A 323 -3.81 44.72 -18.98
CA THR A 323 -2.94 44.18 -17.90
C THR A 323 -3.26 42.73 -17.52
N MET A 324 -4.52 42.30 -17.62
CA MET A 324 -4.91 40.90 -17.43
C MET A 324 -4.33 40.02 -18.55
N ASP A 325 -4.43 40.43 -19.81
CA ASP A 325 -3.88 39.70 -20.96
C ASP A 325 -2.35 39.57 -20.88
N LEU A 326 -1.66 40.62 -20.45
CA LEU A 326 -0.20 40.59 -20.22
C LEU A 326 0.22 39.66 -19.07
N LEU A 327 -0.63 39.46 -18.06
CA LEU A 327 -0.37 38.58 -16.92
C LEU A 327 -0.86 37.14 -17.13
N GLU A 328 -1.80 36.92 -18.04
CA GLU A 328 -2.34 35.59 -18.36
C GLU A 328 -1.27 34.55 -18.79
N PRO A 329 -0.21 34.85 -19.57
CA PRO A 329 0.85 33.89 -19.84
C PRO A 329 1.56 33.42 -18.56
N GLU A 330 1.88 34.33 -17.63
CA GLU A 330 2.50 33.96 -16.34
C GLU A 330 1.51 33.23 -15.42
N ARG A 331 0.22 33.59 -15.41
CA ARG A 331 -0.83 32.80 -14.71
C ARG A 331 -0.99 31.40 -15.31
N SER A 332 -0.83 31.25 -16.63
CA SER A 332 -0.83 29.94 -17.30
C SER A 332 0.42 29.12 -16.91
N ARG A 333 1.58 29.78 -16.80
CA ARG A 333 2.85 29.18 -16.38
C ARG A 333 2.79 28.69 -14.94
N CYS A 334 2.31 29.52 -14.02
CA CYS A 334 2.09 29.16 -12.62
C CYS A 334 1.09 27.99 -12.49
N ARG A 335 0.00 27.96 -13.27
CA ARG A 335 -0.92 26.81 -13.31
C ARG A 335 -0.25 25.52 -13.78
N LYS A 336 0.59 25.58 -14.83
CA LYS A 336 1.37 24.42 -15.31
C LYS A 336 2.36 23.92 -14.26
N ILE A 337 3.12 24.82 -13.64
CA ILE A 337 4.08 24.49 -12.57
C ILE A 337 3.35 23.84 -11.37
N LEU A 338 2.21 24.41 -10.94
CA LEU A 338 1.40 23.85 -9.86
C LEU A 338 0.84 22.46 -10.20
N GLY A 339 0.43 22.23 -11.46
CA GLY A 339 0.03 20.92 -11.97
C GLY A 339 1.16 19.90 -11.83
N ASN A 340 2.33 20.21 -12.38
CA ASN A 340 3.51 19.33 -12.32
C ASN A 340 3.96 19.06 -10.88
N LEU A 341 3.94 20.06 -9.99
CA LEU A 341 4.25 19.88 -8.57
C LEU A 341 3.24 18.97 -7.86
N LYS A 342 1.95 19.08 -8.19
CA LYS A 342 0.89 18.22 -7.63
C LYS A 342 1.01 16.78 -8.12
N GLU A 343 1.38 16.58 -9.38
CA GLU A 343 1.64 15.25 -9.95
C GLU A 343 2.90 14.62 -9.33
N ASN A 344 4.00 15.36 -9.24
CA ASN A 344 5.23 14.92 -8.57
C ASN A 344 5.00 14.57 -7.09
N ALA A 345 4.21 15.38 -6.37
CA ALA A 345 3.86 15.10 -4.98
C ALA A 345 3.03 13.81 -4.83
N LYS A 346 2.12 13.54 -5.79
CA LYS A 346 1.36 12.29 -5.83
C LYS A 346 2.27 11.10 -6.13
N ALA A 347 3.11 11.18 -7.17
CA ALA A 347 4.05 10.11 -7.52
C ALA A 347 5.02 9.79 -6.37
N LEU A 348 5.52 10.80 -5.67
CA LEU A 348 6.39 10.63 -4.50
C LEU A 348 5.67 9.96 -3.32
N LYS A 349 4.38 10.25 -3.12
CA LYS A 349 3.54 9.56 -2.12
C LYS A 349 3.34 8.09 -2.48
N ASP A 350 2.98 7.80 -3.72
CA ASP A 350 2.78 6.42 -4.21
C ASP A 350 4.10 5.61 -4.14
N GLU A 351 5.26 6.25 -4.37
CA GLU A 351 6.58 5.66 -4.12
C GLU A 351 6.87 5.42 -2.63
N TYR A 352 6.50 6.36 -1.75
CA TYR A 352 6.68 6.21 -0.31
C TYR A 352 5.90 5.01 0.22
N GLU A 353 4.62 4.89 -0.16
CA GLU A 353 3.76 3.76 0.26
C GLU A 353 4.33 2.41 -0.22
N LYS A 354 4.80 2.33 -1.48
CA LYS A 354 5.51 1.13 -1.99
C LYS A 354 6.78 0.80 -1.20
N LYS A 355 7.59 1.82 -0.87
CA LYS A 355 8.82 1.67 -0.08
C LYS A 355 8.55 1.29 1.37
N GLU A 356 7.44 1.74 1.95
CA GLU A 356 6.98 1.36 3.29
C GLU A 356 6.53 -0.10 3.34
N VAL A 357 5.75 -0.57 2.35
CA VAL A 357 5.39 -1.99 2.21
C VAL A 357 6.65 -2.85 2.06
N LEU A 358 7.59 -2.46 1.20
CA LEU A 358 8.87 -3.17 1.03
C LEU A 358 9.69 -3.19 2.32
N ALA A 359 9.76 -2.07 3.05
CA ALA A 359 10.47 -1.98 4.32
C ALA A 359 9.85 -2.90 5.39
N ASN A 360 8.52 -3.01 5.45
CA ASN A 360 7.81 -3.91 6.34
C ASN A 360 8.04 -5.38 5.97
N GLN A 361 7.99 -5.74 4.68
CA GLN A 361 8.34 -7.09 4.20
C GLN A 361 9.79 -7.46 4.51
N LEU A 362 10.73 -6.54 4.28
CA LEU A 362 12.14 -6.74 4.63
C LEU A 362 12.36 -6.86 6.13
N LYS A 363 11.59 -6.12 6.96
CA LYS A 363 11.63 -6.22 8.42
C LYS A 363 11.07 -7.56 8.91
N GLU A 364 10.00 -8.07 8.31
CA GLU A 364 9.44 -9.39 8.61
C GLU A 364 10.40 -10.51 8.20
N ASN A 365 10.96 -10.44 6.99
CA ASN A 365 11.96 -11.39 6.49
C ASN A 365 13.24 -11.34 7.33
N TYR A 366 13.71 -10.15 7.71
CA TYR A 366 14.82 -10.00 8.64
C TYR A 366 14.46 -10.56 10.03
N GLY A 367 13.22 -10.44 10.50
CA GLY A 367 12.73 -11.12 11.70
C GLY A 367 12.87 -12.64 11.61
N LYS A 368 12.49 -13.24 10.47
CA LYS A 368 12.67 -14.68 10.18
C LYS A 368 14.15 -15.10 10.13
N LEU A 369 15.04 -14.26 9.59
CA LEU A 369 16.49 -14.51 9.57
C LEU A 369 17.19 -14.22 10.90
N ARG A 370 16.64 -13.33 11.75
CA ARG A 370 17.15 -12.99 13.09
C ARG A 370 16.98 -14.12 14.11
N GLY A 371 16.40 -15.26 13.69
CA GLY A 371 16.59 -16.57 14.31
C GLY A 371 18.05 -17.04 14.22
N GLY A 372 18.94 -16.37 14.96
CA GLY A 372 20.36 -16.69 15.08
C GLY A 372 20.61 -17.99 15.82
N ASN A 373 20.19 -19.11 15.22
CA ASN A 373 20.37 -20.45 15.76
C ASN A 373 20.40 -21.55 14.69
N LYS A 374 20.38 -21.22 13.38
CA LYS A 374 20.40 -22.22 12.29
C LYS A 374 21.58 -23.19 12.43
N ARG A 375 22.81 -22.67 12.52
CA ARG A 375 24.02 -23.50 12.72
C ARG A 375 23.93 -24.38 13.96
N SER A 376 23.63 -23.85 15.14
CA SER A 376 23.64 -24.65 16.37
C SER A 376 22.56 -25.74 16.36
N ILE A 377 21.43 -25.51 15.68
CA ILE A 377 20.41 -26.54 15.40
C ILE A 377 20.97 -27.60 14.45
N TYR A 378 21.63 -27.21 13.36
CA TYR A 378 22.26 -28.16 12.44
C TYR A 378 23.38 -28.97 13.11
N THR A 379 24.30 -28.33 13.85
CA THR A 379 25.36 -29.01 14.61
C THR A 379 24.78 -29.97 15.64
N LYS A 380 23.73 -29.59 16.40
CA LYS A 380 23.03 -30.50 17.30
C LYS A 380 22.40 -31.69 16.58
N ARG A 381 21.64 -31.45 15.50
CA ARG A 381 21.05 -32.52 14.66
C ARG A 381 22.12 -33.46 14.11
N ILE A 382 23.28 -32.94 13.70
CA ILE A 382 24.40 -33.79 13.23
C ILE A 382 24.96 -34.63 14.38
N LEU A 383 25.18 -34.06 15.57
CA LEU A 383 25.65 -34.80 16.74
C LEU A 383 24.65 -35.87 17.19
N GLU A 384 23.34 -35.59 17.10
CA GLU A 384 22.26 -36.55 17.32
C GLU A 384 22.29 -37.69 16.30
N ILE A 385 22.47 -37.38 15.00
CA ILE A 385 22.61 -38.38 13.93
C ILE A 385 23.85 -39.26 14.18
N ILE A 386 25.00 -38.69 14.56
CA ILE A 386 26.21 -39.47 14.87
C ILE A 386 25.98 -40.39 16.07
N SER A 387 25.41 -39.88 17.17
CA SER A 387 25.08 -40.69 18.35
C SER A 387 24.11 -41.85 18.02
N ASN A 388 23.17 -41.62 17.11
CA ASN A 388 22.28 -42.68 16.62
C ASN A 388 23.01 -43.72 15.77
N VAL A 389 23.93 -43.30 14.89
CA VAL A 389 24.77 -44.21 14.08
C VAL A 389 25.69 -45.03 14.97
N ASP A 390 26.32 -44.43 15.98
CA ASP A 390 27.16 -45.16 16.95
C ASP A 390 26.35 -46.20 17.73
N LYS A 391 25.12 -45.85 18.14
CA LYS A 391 24.20 -46.80 18.79
C LYS A 391 23.80 -47.94 17.85
N GLN A 392 23.47 -47.64 16.59
CA GLN A 392 23.16 -48.66 15.57
C GLN A 392 24.35 -49.59 15.33
N ASN A 393 25.58 -49.06 15.26
CA ASN A 393 26.79 -49.86 15.10
C ASN A 393 27.03 -50.82 16.28
N MET A 394 26.73 -50.40 17.52
CA MET A 394 26.78 -51.29 18.68
C MET A 394 25.70 -52.39 18.61
N GLU A 395 24.49 -52.05 18.15
CA GLU A 395 23.39 -53.00 18.01
C GLU A 395 23.64 -54.02 16.88
N ILE A 396 24.13 -53.57 15.72
CA ILE A 396 24.60 -54.43 14.61
C ILE A 396 25.70 -55.37 15.10
N LYS A 397 26.68 -54.88 15.87
CA LYS A 397 27.74 -55.73 16.43
C LYS A 397 27.17 -56.81 17.35
N LYS A 398 26.19 -56.47 18.20
CA LYS A 398 25.48 -57.44 19.03
C LYS A 398 24.76 -58.49 18.17
N ILE A 399 23.98 -58.06 17.17
CA ILE A 399 23.27 -58.95 16.24
C ILE A 399 24.25 -59.88 15.50
N LEU A 400 25.43 -59.40 15.10
CA LEU A 400 26.47 -60.22 14.48
C LEU A 400 27.04 -61.28 15.44
N ASP A 401 27.26 -60.95 16.71
CA ASP A 401 27.75 -61.91 17.71
C ASP A 401 26.65 -62.92 18.10
N ASP A 402 25.39 -62.49 18.23
CA ASP A 402 24.21 -63.36 18.41
C ASP A 402 24.03 -64.31 17.20
N THR A 403 24.19 -63.81 15.96
CA THR A 403 24.11 -64.61 14.72
C THR A 403 25.24 -65.65 14.64
N ARG A 404 26.47 -65.27 15.02
CA ARG A 404 27.60 -66.20 15.13
C ARG A 404 27.35 -67.28 16.18
N GLN A 405 26.69 -66.94 17.28
CA GLN A 405 26.36 -67.90 18.33
C GLN A 405 25.29 -68.88 17.84
N LEU A 406 24.22 -68.41 17.20
CA LEU A 406 23.22 -69.26 16.56
C LEU A 406 23.83 -70.20 15.51
N GLN A 407 24.75 -69.71 14.66
CA GLN A 407 25.41 -70.58 13.68
C GLN A 407 26.27 -71.68 14.35
N LYS A 408 26.94 -71.39 15.47
CA LYS A 408 27.66 -72.42 16.23
C LYS A 408 26.70 -73.44 16.84
N GLU A 409 25.55 -73.01 17.35
CA GLU A 409 24.54 -73.90 17.92
C GLU A 409 23.93 -74.80 16.86
N ILE A 410 23.58 -74.26 15.67
CA ILE A 410 23.14 -75.02 14.50
C ILE A 410 24.18 -76.09 14.14
N ASN A 411 25.44 -75.69 13.87
CA ASN A 411 26.49 -76.64 13.48
C ASN A 411 26.78 -77.69 14.57
N THR A 412 26.59 -77.34 15.85
CA THR A 412 26.78 -78.26 16.98
C THR A 412 25.63 -79.27 17.08
N LEU A 413 24.39 -78.84 16.84
CA LEU A 413 23.21 -79.71 16.82
C LEU A 413 23.20 -80.62 15.58
N GLU A 414 23.55 -80.10 14.40
CA GLU A 414 23.74 -80.85 13.16
C GLU A 414 24.79 -81.95 13.36
N GLY A 415 25.99 -81.58 13.86
CA GLY A 415 27.03 -82.55 14.20
C GLY A 415 26.70 -83.48 15.38
N GLN A 416 25.66 -83.20 16.19
CA GLN A 416 25.12 -84.17 17.16
C GLN A 416 24.13 -85.13 16.49
N LEU A 417 23.25 -84.61 15.63
CA LEU A 417 22.27 -85.37 14.86
C LEU A 417 22.97 -86.42 14.00
N ASP A 418 23.99 -86.05 13.21
CA ASP A 418 24.74 -86.96 12.34
C ASP A 418 25.40 -88.11 13.12
N ARG A 419 25.98 -87.82 14.29
CA ARG A 419 26.61 -88.84 15.15
C ARG A 419 25.57 -89.78 15.76
N CYS A 420 24.48 -89.24 16.26
CA CYS A 420 23.37 -90.05 16.81
C CYS A 420 22.73 -90.92 15.73
N PHE A 421 22.51 -90.38 14.53
CA PHE A 421 21.99 -91.10 13.39
C PHE A 421 22.95 -92.21 12.94
N SER A 422 24.25 -91.92 12.79
CA SER A 422 25.26 -92.92 12.39
C SER A 422 25.33 -94.11 13.36
N ILE A 423 25.23 -93.86 14.67
CA ILE A 423 25.22 -94.92 15.69
C ILE A 423 23.91 -95.74 15.60
N ALA A 424 22.76 -95.10 15.40
CA ALA A 424 21.48 -95.77 15.24
C ALA A 424 21.43 -96.62 13.96
N ASP A 425 21.95 -96.09 12.85
CA ASP A 425 22.03 -96.75 11.55
C ASP A 425 22.95 -97.98 11.61
N GLU A 426 24.18 -97.84 12.12
CA GLU A 426 25.13 -98.96 12.21
C GLU A 426 24.62 -100.08 13.15
N THR A 427 24.01 -99.72 14.28
CA THR A 427 23.46 -100.70 15.22
C THR A 427 22.26 -101.44 14.62
N LEU A 428 21.28 -100.73 14.05
CA LEU A 428 20.13 -101.35 13.39
C LEU A 428 20.52 -102.15 12.14
N PHE A 429 21.51 -101.69 11.36
CA PHE A 429 22.02 -102.43 10.21
C PHE A 429 22.69 -103.76 10.61
N ARG A 430 23.44 -103.76 11.72
CA ARG A 430 24.06 -104.98 12.26
C ARG A 430 23.03 -105.99 12.75
N ASP A 431 21.97 -105.53 13.40
CA ASP A 431 20.94 -106.42 13.96
C ASP A 431 19.93 -106.88 12.90
N ALA A 432 19.67 -106.06 11.87
CA ALA A 432 18.93 -106.42 10.65
C ALA A 432 19.56 -107.57 9.84
N LYS A 433 20.85 -107.88 10.04
CA LYS A 433 21.48 -109.08 9.46
C LYS A 433 21.06 -110.38 10.17
N LYS A 434 20.55 -110.30 11.40
CA LYS A 434 20.22 -111.45 12.25
C LYS A 434 18.72 -111.66 12.41
N ASP A 435 17.95 -110.58 12.46
CA ASP A 435 16.50 -110.59 12.71
C ASP A 435 15.72 -109.87 11.60
N ASP A 436 14.59 -110.44 11.20
CA ASP A 436 13.70 -109.89 10.18
C ASP A 436 12.83 -108.74 10.72
N GLN A 437 12.56 -108.71 12.03
CA GLN A 437 11.91 -107.57 12.67
C GLN A 437 12.86 -106.35 12.73
N ALA A 438 14.15 -106.57 13.03
CA ALA A 438 15.18 -105.54 12.91
C ALA A 438 15.34 -104.97 11.48
N LYS A 439 15.18 -105.78 10.42
CA LYS A 439 15.14 -105.25 9.01
C LYS A 439 13.98 -104.27 8.78
N LYS A 440 12.81 -104.52 9.39
CA LYS A 440 11.66 -103.62 9.28
C LYS A 440 11.94 -102.30 10.01
N ALA A 441 12.55 -102.37 11.20
CA ALA A 441 13.00 -101.20 11.95
C ALA A 441 14.05 -100.37 11.18
N TYR A 442 15.05 -101.02 10.55
CA TYR A 442 16.05 -100.33 9.72
C TYR A 442 15.42 -99.59 8.53
N LYS A 443 14.45 -100.19 7.82
CA LYS A 443 13.72 -99.51 6.74
C LYS A 443 12.91 -98.31 7.24
N LEU A 444 12.32 -98.41 8.43
CA LEU A 444 11.60 -97.30 9.07
C LEU A 444 12.55 -96.16 9.49
N LEU A 445 13.75 -96.48 9.99
CA LEU A 445 14.78 -95.48 10.30
C LEU A 445 15.20 -94.69 9.04
N ALA A 446 15.51 -95.40 7.95
CA ALA A 446 15.92 -94.76 6.70
C ALA A 446 14.80 -93.88 6.11
N LEU A 447 13.54 -94.33 6.19
CA LEU A 447 12.37 -93.55 5.77
C LEU A 447 12.18 -92.31 6.67
N LEU A 448 12.26 -92.46 7.99
CA LEU A 448 12.18 -91.35 8.95
C LEU A 448 13.25 -90.29 8.65
N HIS A 449 14.50 -90.68 8.40
CA HIS A 449 15.57 -89.75 8.07
C HIS A 449 15.31 -89.01 6.75
N SER A 450 14.79 -89.71 5.73
CA SER A 450 14.38 -89.10 4.46
C SER A 450 13.24 -88.08 4.64
N GLU A 451 12.23 -88.40 5.45
CA GLU A 451 11.10 -87.51 5.74
C GLU A 451 11.55 -86.30 6.58
N CYS A 452 12.38 -86.50 7.60
CA CYS A 452 12.97 -85.42 8.39
C CYS A 452 13.82 -84.47 7.54
N ASN A 453 14.66 -84.99 6.62
CA ASN A 453 15.42 -84.14 5.69
C ASN A 453 14.52 -83.36 4.74
N THR A 454 13.40 -83.96 4.31
CA THR A 454 12.39 -83.25 3.50
C THR A 454 11.74 -82.12 4.30
N ILE A 455 11.43 -82.34 5.58
CA ILE A 455 10.92 -81.30 6.50
C ILE A 455 11.94 -80.19 6.69
N VAL A 456 13.23 -80.50 6.89
CA VAL A 456 14.30 -79.50 7.03
C VAL A 456 14.42 -78.62 5.77
N SER A 457 14.36 -79.22 4.57
CA SER A 457 14.31 -78.44 3.31
C SER A 457 13.10 -77.52 3.28
N LEU A 458 11.89 -78.06 3.50
CA LEU A 458 10.64 -77.28 3.46
C LEU A 458 10.63 -76.14 4.49
N VAL A 459 11.22 -76.31 5.66
CA VAL A 459 11.35 -75.24 6.67
C VAL A 459 12.33 -74.16 6.19
N ASN A 460 13.45 -74.54 5.58
CA ASN A 460 14.41 -73.59 5.01
C ASN A 460 13.80 -72.82 3.81
N ASP A 461 13.08 -73.51 2.93
CA ASP A 461 12.37 -72.94 1.77
C ASP A 461 11.21 -72.03 2.21
N THR A 462 10.52 -72.38 3.31
CA THR A 462 9.55 -71.47 3.94
C THR A 462 10.25 -70.23 4.51
N GLY A 463 11.45 -70.40 5.07
CA GLY A 463 12.27 -69.32 5.62
C GLY A 463 12.93 -68.41 4.57
N THR A 464 13.15 -68.87 3.34
CA THR A 464 13.52 -68.00 2.20
C THR A 464 12.30 -67.24 1.71
N LEU A 465 11.20 -67.92 1.41
CA LEU A 465 9.95 -67.31 0.97
C LEU A 465 9.44 -66.24 1.97
N ALA A 466 9.55 -66.47 3.27
CA ALA A 466 9.15 -65.49 4.28
C ALA A 466 10.00 -64.20 4.24
N ARG A 467 11.30 -64.28 3.89
CA ARG A 467 12.16 -63.12 3.68
C ARG A 467 11.82 -62.41 2.37
N ASP A 468 11.69 -63.16 1.29
CA ASP A 468 11.32 -62.62 -0.03
C ASP A 468 9.98 -61.88 0.02
N ILE A 469 9.00 -62.37 0.81
CA ILE A 469 7.72 -61.67 1.04
C ILE A 469 7.94 -60.33 1.75
N VAL A 470 8.76 -60.27 2.81
CA VAL A 470 9.04 -59.04 3.55
C VAL A 470 9.77 -58.02 2.67
N ASP A 471 10.76 -58.47 1.89
CA ASP A 471 11.51 -57.63 0.95
C ASP A 471 10.60 -57.08 -0.17
N LEU A 472 9.67 -57.91 -0.69
CA LEU A 472 8.65 -57.47 -1.65
C LEU A 472 7.66 -56.48 -1.03
N GLU A 473 7.23 -56.69 0.21
CA GLU A 473 6.39 -55.73 0.93
C GLU A 473 7.10 -54.39 1.16
N GLU A 474 8.39 -54.40 1.50
CA GLU A 474 9.18 -53.18 1.65
C GLU A 474 9.33 -52.46 0.31
N ASN A 475 9.63 -53.18 -0.77
CA ASN A 475 9.66 -52.62 -2.12
C ASN A 475 8.30 -51.96 -2.49
N ILE A 476 7.17 -52.62 -2.22
CA ILE A 476 5.83 -52.03 -2.42
C ILE A 476 5.64 -50.76 -1.57
N LYS A 477 6.09 -50.75 -0.31
CA LYS A 477 6.05 -49.56 0.56
C LYS A 477 6.90 -48.42 0.00
N THR A 478 8.07 -48.70 -0.59
CA THR A 478 8.90 -47.65 -1.21
C THR A 478 8.29 -47.09 -2.51
N GLU A 479 7.69 -47.93 -3.36
CA GLU A 479 7.04 -47.46 -4.60
C GLU A 479 5.75 -46.68 -4.32
N THR A 480 4.92 -47.15 -3.38
CA THR A 480 3.73 -46.39 -2.95
C THR A 480 4.10 -45.06 -2.30
N ALA A 481 5.20 -44.98 -1.55
CA ALA A 481 5.71 -43.73 -0.98
C ALA A 481 6.16 -42.72 -2.07
N LYS A 482 6.66 -43.18 -3.22
CA LYS A 482 7.03 -42.32 -4.36
C LYS A 482 5.82 -41.69 -5.06
N ARG A 483 4.59 -42.16 -4.79
CA ARG A 483 3.33 -41.69 -5.40
C ARG A 483 3.32 -41.73 -6.94
N THR A 484 4.09 -42.64 -7.52
CA THR A 484 4.19 -42.86 -8.97
C THR A 484 2.82 -43.14 -9.57
N GLU A 485 2.01 -43.97 -8.92
CA GLU A 485 0.64 -44.27 -9.32
C GLU A 485 -0.27 -43.02 -9.33
N ASP A 486 -0.22 -42.18 -8.29
CA ASP A 486 -1.01 -40.93 -8.26
C ASP A 486 -0.60 -39.95 -9.37
N THR A 487 0.70 -39.87 -9.68
CA THR A 487 1.17 -39.04 -10.81
C THR A 487 0.75 -39.61 -12.16
N LEU A 488 0.79 -40.92 -12.36
CA LEU A 488 0.33 -41.57 -13.58
C LEU A 488 -1.18 -41.44 -13.77
N ARG A 489 -1.98 -41.60 -12.70
CA ARG A 489 -3.43 -41.36 -12.73
C ARG A 489 -3.77 -39.93 -13.11
N LYS A 490 -3.02 -38.93 -12.62
CA LYS A 490 -3.19 -37.52 -13.03
C LYS A 490 -2.87 -37.31 -14.51
N ILE A 491 -1.71 -37.78 -14.97
CA ILE A 491 -1.30 -37.69 -16.37
C ILE A 491 -2.33 -38.38 -17.28
N GLN A 492 -2.87 -39.53 -16.87
CA GLN A 492 -3.90 -40.25 -17.61
C GLN A 492 -5.24 -39.52 -17.62
N ALA A 493 -5.65 -38.91 -16.50
CA ALA A 493 -6.86 -38.09 -16.43
C ALA A 493 -6.76 -36.81 -17.28
N ASP A 494 -5.57 -36.20 -17.37
CA ASP A 494 -5.32 -35.04 -18.22
C ASP A 494 -5.22 -35.45 -19.70
N LEU A 495 -4.66 -36.63 -20.02
CA LEU A 495 -4.71 -37.22 -21.36
C LEU A 495 -6.14 -37.50 -21.82
N THR A 496 -7.01 -38.04 -20.97
CA THR A 496 -8.42 -38.28 -21.33
C THR A 496 -9.16 -36.98 -21.62
N LYS A 497 -8.91 -35.90 -20.87
CA LYS A 497 -9.50 -34.58 -21.18
C LYS A 497 -9.03 -34.06 -22.54
N ILE A 498 -7.74 -34.18 -22.85
CA ILE A 498 -7.19 -33.79 -24.15
C ILE A 498 -7.82 -34.64 -25.29
N GLN A 499 -8.19 -35.89 -25.03
CA GLN A 499 -8.92 -36.73 -25.97
C GLN A 499 -10.43 -36.45 -26.06
N GLU A 500 -11.04 -35.80 -25.05
CA GLU A 500 -12.43 -35.34 -25.06
C GLU A 500 -12.57 -33.92 -25.66
N GLU A 501 -11.50 -33.12 -25.66
CA GLU A 501 -11.44 -31.76 -26.22
C GLU A 501 -11.08 -31.70 -27.72
N ASN A 502 -10.68 -32.83 -28.34
CA ASN A 502 -10.37 -32.96 -29.78
C ASN A 502 -11.38 -33.85 -30.53
#